data_AF-A0A1E1XT34-F1
#
_entry.id   AF-A0A1E1XT34-F1
#
_cell.length_a   1.000
_cell.length_b   1.000
_cell.length_c   1.000
_cell.angle_alpha   90.00
_cell.angle_beta   90.00
_cell.angle_gamma   90.00
#
_symmetry.space_group_name_H-M   'P 1'
#
loop_
_entity.id
_entity.type
_entity.pdbx_description
1 polymer ?
#
loop_
_entity_poly.entity_id
_entity_poly.type
_entity_poly.pdbx_seq_one_letter_code
_entity_poly.pdbx_strand_id
1 'polypeptide(L)'
;WAYLEVESSNKFKDDIQAYAAGALEAYLTRQLMEDQWENMFAHYCDNQTEFCAKLNGFLQQNLDYSRRNEEQLRASDPYWNLIHLQMQQMLGLSDAFENITLDTSRKLTNVTRALFFSLVGDFIDLEAALRRTEDLQSFSIVPACSALVKVVGDYEDIYLAHDAWFLYRSMLRIQKKYIFPWHYTPSATGPGGIIPGHTVTMSSYAGKLVSLDDFYLTSAGLVKSQSTSLRHSSSSNMASSCLYTCVGFCSLVLRNQIQIHCSTSSFLVSS
;
A
#
# COMPACT_ATOMS: atom_id res chain seq x y z
N TRP A 1 -18.85 -0.71 9.01
CA TRP A 1 -17.61 0.07 8.88
C TRP A 1 -17.06 0.35 10.26
N ALA A 2 -15.79 0.05 10.47
CA ALA A 2 -15.02 0.68 11.54
C ALA A 2 -14.39 1.99 11.03
N TYR A 3 -13.94 2.83 11.94
CA TYR A 3 -13.30 4.11 11.64
C TYR A 3 -11.98 4.20 12.39
N LEU A 4 -10.92 4.62 11.71
CA LEU A 4 -9.60 4.79 12.30
C LEU A 4 -9.03 6.13 11.86
N GLU A 5 -8.63 6.94 12.82
CA GLU A 5 -7.88 8.16 12.59
C GLU A 5 -6.52 8.05 13.29
N VAL A 6 -5.44 8.28 12.54
CA VAL A 6 -4.08 8.26 13.06
C VAL A 6 -3.39 9.55 12.65
N GLU A 7 -2.94 10.30 13.65
CA GLU A 7 -2.19 11.54 13.47
C GLU A 7 -0.81 11.38 14.10
N SER A 8 0.24 11.80 13.38
CA SER A 8 1.60 11.81 13.90
C SER A 8 2.06 13.23 14.24
N SER A 9 2.88 13.33 15.29
CA SER A 9 3.40 14.60 15.78
C SER A 9 4.66 15.02 15.02
N ASN A 10 4.62 16.21 14.41
CA ASN A 10 5.76 16.84 13.73
C ASN A 10 6.95 17.20 14.64
N LYS A 11 6.85 16.93 15.95
CA LYS A 11 7.95 17.11 16.92
C LYS A 11 9.01 16.02 16.84
N PHE A 12 8.71 14.90 16.18
CA PHE A 12 9.60 13.76 16.02
C PHE A 12 10.07 13.62 14.57
N LYS A 13 11.18 12.91 14.36
CA LYS A 13 11.63 12.56 13.01
C LYS A 13 10.58 11.70 12.29
N ASP A 14 10.49 11.86 10.97
CA ASP A 14 9.45 11.19 10.17
C ASP A 14 9.53 9.66 10.25
N ASP A 15 10.72 9.08 10.38
CA ASP A 15 10.93 7.63 10.55
C ASP A 15 10.30 7.11 11.85
N ILE A 16 10.50 7.83 12.95
CA ILE A 16 9.85 7.57 14.25
C ILE A 16 8.34 7.75 14.14
N GLN A 17 7.89 8.83 13.49
CA GLN A 17 6.46 9.07 13.27
C GLN A 17 5.81 7.91 12.51
N ALA A 18 6.44 7.47 11.41
CA ALA A 18 5.94 6.39 10.57
C ALA A 18 5.88 5.06 11.33
N TYR A 19 6.97 4.67 12.00
CA TYR A 19 7.01 3.47 12.83
C TYR A 19 5.91 3.49 13.91
N ALA A 20 5.80 4.59 14.65
CA ALA A 20 4.80 4.73 15.70
C ALA A 20 3.36 4.69 15.15
N ALA A 21 3.10 5.29 13.99
CA ALA A 21 1.79 5.26 13.35
C ALA A 21 1.37 3.83 12.98
N GLY A 22 2.29 3.03 12.43
CA GLY A 22 2.05 1.61 12.16
C GLY A 22 1.78 0.81 13.42
N ALA A 23 2.61 0.98 14.44
CA ALA A 23 2.45 0.29 15.72
C ALA A 23 1.12 0.62 16.41
N LEU A 24 0.73 1.90 16.40
CA LEU A 24 -0.53 2.37 16.96
C LEU A 24 -1.73 1.78 16.21
N GLU A 25 -1.70 1.74 14.88
CA GLU A 25 -2.76 1.12 14.10
C GLU A 25 -2.92 -0.36 14.44
N ALA A 26 -1.83 -1.13 14.45
CA ALA A 26 -1.89 -2.55 14.80
C ALA A 26 -2.40 -2.77 16.22
N TYR A 27 -1.98 -1.93 17.17
CA TYR A 27 -2.47 -1.99 18.54
C TYR A 27 -3.99 -1.74 18.63
N LEU A 28 -4.48 -0.68 17.98
CA LEU A 28 -5.90 -0.30 18.01
C LEU A 28 -6.80 -1.26 17.24
N THR A 29 -6.28 -1.90 16.20
CA THR A 29 -7.06 -2.75 15.29
C THR A 29 -6.70 -4.23 15.35
N ARG A 30 -5.96 -4.65 16.40
CA ARG A 30 -5.39 -6.00 16.52
C ARG A 30 -6.40 -7.12 16.26
N GLN A 31 -7.57 -7.07 16.91
CA GLN A 31 -8.59 -8.10 16.73
C GLN A 31 -9.07 -8.17 15.27
N LEU A 32 -9.35 -7.02 14.65
CA LEU A 32 -9.76 -6.97 13.25
C LEU A 32 -8.66 -7.48 12.31
N MET A 33 -7.39 -7.27 12.65
CA MET A 33 -6.26 -7.81 11.87
C MET A 33 -6.16 -9.33 11.98
N GLU A 34 -6.36 -9.90 13.16
CA GLU A 34 -6.42 -11.36 13.33
C GLU A 34 -7.61 -11.95 12.56
N ASP A 35 -8.81 -11.36 12.69
CA ASP A 35 -9.99 -11.83 11.97
C ASP A 35 -9.79 -11.72 10.44
N GLN A 36 -9.19 -10.63 9.97
CA GLN A 36 -8.87 -10.45 8.55
C GLN A 36 -7.80 -11.45 8.08
N TRP A 37 -6.83 -11.79 8.93
CA TRP A 37 -5.83 -12.80 8.63
C TRP A 37 -6.47 -14.18 8.43
N GLU A 38 -7.32 -14.59 9.36
CA GLU A 38 -8.05 -15.86 9.30
C GLU A 38 -8.94 -15.93 8.05
N ASN A 39 -9.64 -14.84 7.73
CA ASN A 39 -10.52 -14.80 6.56
C ASN A 39 -9.76 -14.88 5.22
N MET A 40 -8.60 -14.24 5.13
CA MET A 40 -7.94 -13.97 3.84
C MET A 40 -6.70 -14.81 3.58
N PHE A 41 -5.89 -15.11 4.59
CA PHE A 41 -4.51 -15.57 4.40
C PHE A 41 -4.17 -16.88 5.12
N ALA A 42 -4.85 -17.23 6.21
CA ALA A 42 -4.54 -18.42 7.01
C ALA A 42 -4.48 -19.72 6.18
N HIS A 43 -5.36 -19.83 5.18
CA HIS A 43 -5.48 -21.00 4.28
C HIS A 43 -4.86 -20.78 2.89
N TYR A 44 -4.19 -19.64 2.66
CA TYR A 44 -3.73 -19.26 1.33
C TYR A 44 -2.69 -20.22 0.74
N CYS A 45 -1.89 -20.87 1.60
CA CYS A 45 -0.85 -21.81 1.19
C CYS A 45 -1.26 -23.29 1.30
N ASP A 46 -2.50 -23.59 1.70
CA ASP A 46 -2.98 -24.96 1.85
C ASP A 46 -2.94 -25.69 0.50
N ASN A 47 -2.26 -26.84 0.46
CA ASN A 47 -2.01 -27.61 -0.77
C ASN A 47 -1.28 -26.85 -1.90
N GLN A 48 -0.61 -25.74 -1.58
CA GLN A 48 0.10 -24.87 -2.54
C GLN A 48 1.59 -24.70 -2.17
N THR A 49 2.19 -25.73 -1.56
CA THR A 49 3.55 -25.65 -0.97
C THR A 49 4.62 -25.15 -1.94
N GLU A 50 4.64 -25.66 -3.19
CA GLU A 50 5.62 -25.25 -4.19
C GLU A 50 5.44 -23.78 -4.60
N PHE A 51 4.20 -23.36 -4.82
CA PHE A 51 3.88 -21.96 -5.11
C PHE A 51 4.30 -21.04 -3.96
N CYS A 52 3.94 -21.38 -2.72
CA CYS A 52 4.27 -20.53 -1.57
C CYS A 52 5.77 -20.47 -1.27
N ALA A 53 6.53 -21.53 -1.56
CA ALA A 53 7.99 -21.48 -1.50
C ALA A 53 8.57 -20.48 -2.51
N LYS A 54 8.09 -20.50 -3.77
CA LYS A 54 8.49 -19.53 -4.80
C LYS A 54 8.07 -18.11 -4.44
N LEU A 55 6.85 -17.94 -3.95
CA LEU A 55 6.31 -16.65 -3.54
C LEU A 55 7.15 -16.05 -2.42
N ASN A 56 7.42 -16.81 -1.35
CA ASN A 56 8.23 -16.32 -0.25
C ASN A 56 9.65 -15.96 -0.70
N GLY A 57 10.26 -16.77 -1.57
CA GLY A 57 11.57 -16.46 -2.16
C GLY A 57 11.57 -15.18 -2.98
N PHE A 58 10.52 -14.92 -3.77
CA PHE A 58 10.36 -13.69 -4.53
C PHE A 58 10.17 -12.48 -3.62
N LEU A 59 9.26 -12.57 -2.64
CA LEU A 59 8.97 -11.49 -1.70
C LEU A 59 10.19 -11.13 -0.87
N GLN A 60 10.97 -12.12 -0.42
CA GLN A 60 12.20 -11.90 0.33
C GLN A 60 13.24 -11.15 -0.51
N GLN A 61 13.46 -11.56 -1.76
CA GLN A 61 14.37 -10.86 -2.68
C GLN A 61 13.94 -9.41 -2.92
N ASN A 62 12.63 -9.17 -3.08
CA ASN A 62 12.10 -7.83 -3.27
C ASN A 62 12.26 -6.95 -2.01
N LEU A 63 12.00 -7.51 -0.82
CA LEU A 63 12.22 -6.84 0.46
C LEU A 63 13.70 -6.47 0.65
N ASP A 64 14.61 -7.39 0.35
CA ASP A 64 16.05 -7.16 0.42
C ASP A 64 16.54 -6.12 -0.60
N TYR A 65 15.93 -6.07 -1.79
CA TYR A 65 16.17 -5.01 -2.77
C TYR A 65 15.68 -3.66 -2.25
N SER A 66 14.42 -3.58 -1.80
CA SER A 66 13.81 -2.34 -1.33
C SER A 66 14.59 -1.76 -0.15
N ARG A 67 14.88 -2.58 0.88
CA ARG A 67 15.69 -2.19 2.06
C ARG A 67 17.06 -1.64 1.69
N ARG A 68 17.76 -2.27 0.74
CA ARG A 68 19.10 -1.79 0.34
C ARG A 68 19.03 -0.43 -0.34
N ASN A 69 18.06 -0.23 -1.23
CA ASN A 69 17.95 1.01 -1.98
C ASN A 69 17.42 2.16 -1.12
N GLU A 70 16.42 1.93 -0.29
CA GLU A 70 15.89 2.97 0.61
C GLU A 70 16.97 3.44 1.60
N GLU A 71 17.77 2.55 2.18
CA GLU A 71 18.89 2.93 3.05
C GLU A 71 19.96 3.77 2.32
N GLN A 72 20.25 3.45 1.07
CA GLN A 72 21.29 4.13 0.29
C GLN A 72 20.83 5.48 -0.28
N LEU A 73 19.55 5.59 -0.65
CA LEU A 73 19.06 6.69 -1.50
C LEU A 73 18.14 7.66 -0.76
N ARG A 74 17.57 7.30 0.41
CA ARG A 74 16.61 8.16 1.13
C ARG A 74 17.11 9.57 1.46
N ALA A 75 18.42 9.74 1.61
CA ALA A 75 19.00 11.03 1.98
C ALA A 75 18.95 12.04 0.82
N SER A 76 19.00 11.56 -0.42
CA SER A 76 19.13 12.38 -1.64
C SER A 76 17.95 12.25 -2.60
N ASP A 77 17.17 11.17 -2.52
CA ASP A 77 16.04 10.91 -3.41
C ASP A 77 14.72 10.89 -2.62
N PRO A 78 13.80 11.86 -2.88
CA PRO A 78 12.50 11.91 -2.23
C PRO A 78 11.64 10.65 -2.41
N TYR A 79 11.77 9.96 -3.55
CA TYR A 79 11.05 8.70 -3.79
C TYR A 79 11.49 7.66 -2.77
N TRP A 80 12.80 7.45 -2.63
CA TRP A 80 13.34 6.46 -1.70
C TRP A 80 13.18 6.86 -0.24
N ASN A 81 13.11 8.15 0.07
CA ASN A 81 12.73 8.60 1.42
C ASN A 81 11.31 8.17 1.77
N LEU A 82 10.37 8.29 0.85
CA LEU A 82 9.00 7.88 1.12
C LEU A 82 8.83 6.36 1.16
N ILE A 83 9.58 5.61 0.36
CA ILE A 83 9.71 4.15 0.53
C ILE A 83 10.18 3.83 1.95
N HIS A 84 11.20 4.54 2.43
CA HIS A 84 11.73 4.34 3.77
C HIS A 84 10.66 4.55 4.83
N LEU A 85 9.94 5.66 4.79
CA LEU A 85 8.87 5.95 5.74
C LEU A 85 7.76 4.89 5.69
N GLN A 86 7.36 4.44 4.50
CA GLN A 86 6.37 3.39 4.37
C GLN A 86 6.85 2.03 4.92
N MET A 87 8.14 1.71 4.76
CA MET A 87 8.75 0.51 5.35
C MET A 87 8.84 0.61 6.88
N GLN A 88 9.12 1.79 7.43
CA GLN A 88 9.07 2.03 8.87
C GLN A 88 7.65 1.84 9.42
N GLN A 89 6.62 2.37 8.74
CA GLN A 89 5.23 2.15 9.13
C GLN A 89 4.84 0.67 9.06
N MET A 90 5.26 -0.04 8.02
CA MET A 90 5.05 -1.50 7.91
C MET A 90 5.75 -2.27 9.04
N LEU A 91 6.98 -1.88 9.39
CA LEU A 91 7.72 -2.48 10.48
C LEU A 91 7.01 -2.28 11.82
N GLY A 92 6.58 -1.05 12.13
CA GLY A 92 5.84 -0.77 13.37
C GLY A 92 4.53 -1.54 13.46
N LEU A 93 3.78 -1.60 12.35
CA LEU A 93 2.56 -2.42 12.24
C LEU A 93 2.87 -3.90 12.52
N SER A 94 3.93 -4.43 11.91
CA SER A 94 4.35 -5.82 12.08
C SER A 94 4.81 -6.12 13.52
N ASP A 95 5.67 -5.28 14.10
CA ASP A 95 6.19 -5.51 15.45
C ASP A 95 5.04 -5.50 16.47
N ALA A 96 4.13 -4.53 16.39
CA ALA A 96 2.97 -4.48 17.28
C ALA A 96 1.99 -5.65 17.05
N PHE A 97 1.74 -6.05 15.79
CA PHE A 97 0.87 -7.18 15.49
C PHE A 97 1.43 -8.50 16.03
N GLU A 98 2.74 -8.71 15.95
CA GLU A 98 3.41 -9.91 16.46
C GLU A 98 3.80 -9.85 17.95
N ASN A 99 3.36 -8.81 18.69
CA ASN A 99 3.75 -8.56 20.09
C ASN A 99 5.28 -8.47 20.30
N ILE A 100 6.01 -8.02 19.30
CA ILE A 100 7.44 -7.73 19.41
C ILE A 100 7.61 -6.41 20.15
N THR A 101 8.58 -6.35 21.06
CA THR A 101 8.93 -5.10 21.76
C THR A 101 9.28 -4.01 20.75
N LEU A 102 8.59 -2.87 20.87
CA LEU A 102 8.77 -1.75 19.95
C LEU A 102 10.19 -1.17 20.05
N ASP A 103 10.87 -1.11 18.92
CA ASP A 103 12.24 -0.63 18.80
C ASP A 103 12.47 -0.05 17.39
N THR A 104 12.61 1.28 17.32
CA THR A 104 12.80 2.01 16.06
C THR A 104 14.17 1.77 15.41
N SER A 105 15.09 1.06 16.06
CA SER A 105 16.37 0.67 15.47
C SER A 105 16.30 -0.62 14.64
N ARG A 106 15.19 -1.37 14.78
CA ARG A 106 14.94 -2.59 14.02
C ARG A 106 14.75 -2.29 12.53
N LYS A 107 14.82 -3.36 11.74
CA LYS A 107 14.60 -3.33 10.29
C LYS A 107 13.68 -4.48 9.90
N LEU A 108 12.84 -4.25 8.90
CA LEU A 108 12.02 -5.31 8.31
C LEU A 108 12.92 -6.19 7.43
N THR A 109 13.41 -7.28 8.00
CA THR A 109 14.38 -8.18 7.35
C THR A 109 13.76 -9.43 6.75
N ASN A 110 12.57 -9.81 7.22
CA ASN A 110 11.86 -11.00 6.78
C ASN A 110 10.46 -10.64 6.28
N VAL A 111 9.92 -11.47 5.40
CA VAL A 111 8.51 -11.43 5.01
C VAL A 111 7.64 -11.75 6.24
N THR A 112 6.72 -10.84 6.61
CA THR A 112 5.84 -10.98 7.78
C THR A 112 4.37 -11.09 7.39
N ARG A 113 3.52 -11.50 8.34
CA ARG A 113 2.05 -11.50 8.16
C ARG A 113 1.52 -10.11 7.81
N ALA A 114 2.09 -9.08 8.43
CA ALA A 114 1.75 -7.69 8.15
C ALA A 114 1.96 -7.30 6.67
N LEU A 115 3.03 -7.81 6.05
CA LEU A 115 3.33 -7.55 4.65
C LEU A 115 2.23 -8.12 3.73
N PHE A 116 1.71 -9.31 4.01
CA PHE A 116 0.66 -9.97 3.21
C PHE A 116 -0.61 -9.10 3.07
N PHE A 117 -1.03 -8.37 4.10
CA PHE A 117 -2.21 -7.48 4.01
C PHE A 117 -2.07 -6.44 2.88
N SER A 118 -0.84 -6.01 2.60
CA SER A 118 -0.54 -4.99 1.60
C SER A 118 -0.29 -5.55 0.20
N LEU A 119 -0.09 -6.86 0.07
CA LEU A 119 0.26 -7.54 -1.18
C LEU A 119 -0.94 -8.07 -1.98
N VAL A 120 -2.16 -7.91 -1.48
CA VAL A 120 -3.36 -8.49 -2.11
C VAL A 120 -3.52 -8.12 -3.60
N GLY A 121 -3.18 -6.89 -3.98
CA GLY A 121 -3.21 -6.48 -5.39
C GLY A 121 -2.14 -7.20 -6.22
N ASP A 122 -0.91 -7.28 -5.70
CA ASP A 122 0.21 -7.94 -6.35
C ASP A 122 0.04 -9.47 -6.42
N PHE A 123 -0.70 -10.08 -5.48
CA PHE A 123 -0.98 -11.50 -5.51
C PHE A 123 -1.74 -11.93 -6.77
N ILE A 124 -2.62 -11.09 -7.31
CA ILE A 124 -3.34 -11.38 -8.55
C ILE A 124 -2.35 -11.68 -9.70
N ASP A 125 -1.31 -10.87 -9.86
CA ASP A 125 -0.30 -11.07 -10.89
C ASP A 125 0.72 -12.16 -10.52
N LEU A 126 1.11 -12.24 -9.25
CA LEU A 126 2.10 -13.22 -8.77
C LEU A 126 1.57 -14.65 -8.79
N GLU A 127 0.27 -14.86 -8.55
CA GLU A 127 -0.39 -16.16 -8.70
C GLU A 127 -0.20 -16.72 -10.11
N ALA A 128 -0.47 -15.89 -11.13
CA ALA A 128 -0.28 -16.27 -12.52
C ALA A 128 1.21 -16.47 -12.87
N ALA A 129 2.07 -15.53 -12.46
CA ALA A 129 3.50 -15.57 -12.77
C ALA A 129 4.23 -16.77 -12.15
N LEU A 130 3.82 -17.17 -10.94
CA LEU A 130 4.42 -18.29 -10.20
C LEU A 130 3.66 -19.61 -10.38
N ARG A 131 2.63 -19.62 -11.24
CA ARG A 131 1.83 -20.80 -11.60
C ARG A 131 1.15 -21.44 -10.39
N ARG A 132 0.44 -20.63 -9.60
CA ARG A 132 -0.46 -21.15 -8.56
C ARG A 132 -1.51 -22.08 -9.19
N THR A 133 -1.85 -23.17 -8.53
CA THR A 133 -2.99 -24.00 -8.94
C THR A 133 -4.30 -23.30 -8.57
N GLU A 134 -5.33 -23.37 -9.41
CA GLU A 134 -6.62 -22.74 -9.11
C GLU A 134 -7.29 -23.37 -7.88
N ASP A 135 -7.79 -22.52 -6.99
CA ASP A 135 -8.58 -22.90 -5.82
C ASP A 135 -9.42 -21.71 -5.33
N LEU A 136 -10.27 -21.93 -4.33
CA LEU A 136 -11.13 -20.89 -3.74
C LEU A 136 -10.34 -19.86 -2.91
N GLN A 137 -9.04 -20.11 -2.66
CA GLN A 137 -8.18 -19.22 -1.89
C GLN A 137 -7.46 -18.20 -2.78
N SER A 138 -7.45 -18.41 -4.10
CA SER A 138 -6.88 -17.49 -5.09
C SER A 138 -7.53 -16.11 -5.06
N PHE A 139 -6.70 -15.06 -5.24
CA PHE A 139 -7.16 -13.69 -5.44
C PHE A 139 -7.44 -13.35 -6.90
N SER A 140 -7.04 -14.22 -7.84
CA SER A 140 -7.30 -14.05 -9.28
C SER A 140 -8.79 -14.17 -9.67
N ILE A 141 -9.64 -14.67 -8.76
CA ILE A 141 -11.09 -14.78 -8.98
C ILE A 141 -11.85 -13.45 -8.82
N VAL A 142 -11.13 -12.35 -8.58
CA VAL A 142 -11.71 -11.03 -8.31
C VAL A 142 -12.04 -10.29 -9.63
N PRO A 143 -13.27 -9.78 -9.81
CA PRO A 143 -13.64 -8.99 -10.98
C PRO A 143 -13.16 -7.53 -10.89
N ALA A 144 -13.26 -6.80 -12.00
CA ALA A 144 -12.93 -5.37 -12.04
C ALA A 144 -13.94 -4.51 -11.25
N CYS A 145 -13.44 -3.47 -10.58
CA CYS A 145 -14.24 -2.47 -9.87
C CYS A 145 -14.93 -1.47 -10.81
N SER A 146 -15.98 -0.80 -10.34
CA SER A 146 -16.70 0.24 -11.08
C SER A 146 -16.42 1.64 -10.52
N ALA A 147 -16.33 2.65 -11.38
CA ALA A 147 -16.14 4.05 -10.99
C ALA A 147 -17.04 4.99 -11.81
N LEU A 148 -17.48 6.10 -11.20
CA LEU A 148 -18.28 7.13 -11.85
C LEU A 148 -17.72 8.52 -11.54
N VAL A 149 -17.50 9.30 -12.59
CA VAL A 149 -17.22 10.74 -12.51
C VAL A 149 -18.38 11.47 -13.16
N LYS A 150 -19.07 12.33 -12.41
CA LYS A 150 -20.27 13.02 -12.86
C LYS A 150 -20.20 14.50 -12.54
N VAL A 151 -20.13 15.33 -13.57
CA VAL A 151 -20.38 16.78 -13.46
C VAL A 151 -21.90 17.00 -13.36
N VAL A 152 -22.33 17.82 -12.41
CA VAL A 152 -23.73 18.12 -12.12
C VAL A 152 -24.00 19.64 -12.20
N GLY A 153 -25.28 19.99 -12.41
CA GLY A 153 -25.67 21.37 -12.71
C GLY A 153 -25.05 21.88 -14.01
N ASP A 154 -24.96 23.20 -14.15
CA ASP A 154 -24.17 23.86 -15.20
C ASP A 154 -22.72 24.04 -14.72
N TYR A 155 -22.02 22.93 -14.53
CA TYR A 155 -20.65 22.88 -13.97
C TYR A 155 -20.52 23.37 -12.52
N GLU A 156 -21.58 23.20 -11.73
CA GLU A 156 -21.60 23.65 -10.34
C GLU A 156 -20.82 22.73 -9.40
N ASP A 157 -20.79 21.42 -9.69
CA ASP A 157 -20.11 20.43 -8.86
C ASP A 157 -19.68 19.19 -9.66
N ILE A 158 -18.78 18.39 -9.07
CA ILE A 158 -18.28 17.13 -9.61
C ILE A 158 -18.41 16.05 -8.53
N TYR A 159 -19.23 15.04 -8.81
CA TYR A 159 -19.33 13.83 -7.99
C TYR A 159 -18.40 12.74 -8.49
N LEU A 160 -17.77 12.09 -7.52
CA LEU A 160 -16.84 10.99 -7.73
C LEU A 160 -17.32 9.82 -6.88
N ALA A 161 -17.57 8.68 -7.51
CA ALA A 161 -17.98 7.46 -6.84
C ALA A 161 -17.13 6.28 -7.31
N HIS A 162 -16.89 5.34 -6.39
CA HIS A 162 -16.19 4.10 -6.65
C HIS A 162 -16.89 2.96 -5.91
N ASP A 163 -17.07 1.84 -6.61
CA ASP A 163 -17.68 0.63 -6.09
C ASP A 163 -16.70 -0.53 -6.29
N ALA A 164 -16.09 -0.93 -5.17
CA ALA A 164 -15.06 -1.96 -5.15
C ALA A 164 -15.69 -3.35 -5.20
N TRP A 165 -15.28 -4.16 -6.16
CA TRP A 165 -15.73 -5.54 -6.27
C TRP A 165 -14.64 -6.45 -5.76
N PHE A 166 -14.94 -7.20 -4.69
CA PHE A 166 -13.93 -8.05 -4.05
C PHE A 166 -14.58 -9.25 -3.35
N LEU A 167 -13.75 -10.16 -2.84
CA LEU A 167 -14.20 -11.38 -2.15
C LEU A 167 -15.00 -11.03 -0.88
N TYR A 168 -16.12 -11.71 -0.62
CA TYR A 168 -16.94 -11.48 0.59
C TYR A 168 -16.18 -11.67 1.90
N ARG A 169 -15.21 -12.59 1.93
CA ARG A 169 -14.31 -12.80 3.07
C ARG A 169 -13.41 -11.59 3.39
N SER A 170 -13.33 -10.59 2.52
CA SER A 170 -12.58 -9.35 2.79
C SER A 170 -13.39 -8.27 3.52
N MET A 171 -14.69 -8.48 3.80
CA MET A 171 -15.61 -7.42 4.21
C MET A 171 -15.42 -6.87 5.65
N LEU A 172 -14.25 -7.07 6.27
CA LEU A 172 -13.84 -6.33 7.48
C LEU A 172 -13.25 -4.97 7.07
N ARG A 173 -14.16 -3.99 6.96
CA ARG A 173 -13.86 -2.68 6.38
C ARG A 173 -13.58 -1.61 7.42
N ILE A 174 -12.54 -0.82 7.19
CA ILE A 174 -12.15 0.33 8.00
C ILE A 174 -12.04 1.58 7.10
N GLN A 175 -12.80 2.63 7.41
CA GLN A 175 -12.56 3.94 6.84
C GLN A 175 -11.39 4.58 7.60
N LYS A 176 -10.31 4.90 6.91
CA LYS A 176 -9.08 5.42 7.52
C LYS A 176 -8.86 6.87 7.19
N LYS A 177 -8.35 7.62 8.17
CA LYS A 177 -7.80 8.97 8.00
C LYS A 177 -6.41 9.02 8.61
N TYR A 178 -5.42 9.30 7.77
CA TYR A 178 -4.04 9.51 8.20
C TYR A 178 -3.69 10.98 8.10
N ILE A 179 -3.01 11.51 9.11
CA ILE A 179 -2.45 12.87 9.15
C ILE A 179 -0.97 12.73 9.50
N PHE A 180 -0.14 12.64 8.47
CA PHE A 180 1.29 12.40 8.57
C PHE A 180 2.06 13.56 7.92
N PRO A 181 2.56 14.53 8.70
CA PRO A 181 3.34 15.66 8.19
C PRO A 181 4.77 15.24 7.86
N TRP A 182 4.92 14.18 7.04
CA TRP A 182 6.20 13.70 6.54
C TRP A 182 6.78 14.65 5.50
N HIS A 183 8.10 14.62 5.36
CA HIS A 183 8.84 15.50 4.47
C HIS A 183 9.37 14.77 3.23
N TYR A 184 9.61 15.52 2.15
CA TYR A 184 10.17 14.97 0.92
C TYR A 184 11.52 14.30 1.14
N THR A 185 12.40 14.91 1.93
CA THR A 185 13.71 14.36 2.30
C THR A 185 13.96 14.55 3.80
N PRO A 186 14.88 13.80 4.41
CA PRO A 186 15.21 13.94 5.83
C PRO A 186 15.81 15.31 6.20
N SER A 187 16.36 16.02 5.21
CA SER A 187 16.96 17.35 5.37
C SER A 187 15.97 18.50 5.09
N ALA A 188 14.80 18.20 4.53
CA ALA A 188 13.79 19.21 4.28
C ALA A 188 13.25 19.75 5.60
N THR A 189 13.02 21.06 5.67
CA THR A 189 12.59 21.75 6.89
C THR A 189 11.47 22.74 6.59
N GLY A 190 10.67 23.02 7.61
CA GLY A 190 9.56 23.96 7.53
C GLY A 190 8.37 23.44 6.71
N PRO A 191 7.27 24.22 6.64
CA PRO A 191 6.03 23.77 6.02
C PRO A 191 6.15 23.44 4.53
N GLY A 192 7.05 24.11 3.80
CA GLY A 192 7.28 23.85 2.38
C GLY A 192 8.03 22.55 2.08
N GLY A 193 8.61 21.90 3.10
CA GLY A 193 9.24 20.59 2.98
C GLY A 193 8.27 19.42 3.22
N ILE A 194 7.10 19.70 3.79
CA ILE A 194 6.07 18.71 4.08
C ILE A 194 5.41 18.27 2.78
N ILE A 195 5.12 16.98 2.70
CA ILE A 195 4.45 16.38 1.57
C ILE A 195 2.98 16.87 1.52
N PRO A 196 2.52 17.43 0.40
CA PRO A 196 1.18 18.02 0.25
C PRO A 196 0.03 17.07 0.55
N GLY A 197 0.19 15.78 0.22
CA GLY A 197 -0.75 14.72 0.55
C GLY A 197 -0.67 14.25 2.00
N HIS A 198 -0.12 15.04 2.93
CA HIS A 198 0.07 14.68 4.34
C HIS A 198 -1.22 14.23 5.05
N THR A 199 -2.40 14.62 4.57
CA THR A 199 -3.68 14.09 5.06
C THR A 199 -4.35 13.27 3.97
N VAL A 200 -4.65 12.02 4.29
CA VAL A 200 -5.32 11.08 3.39
C VAL A 200 -6.50 10.44 4.09
N THR A 201 -7.65 10.45 3.44
CA THR A 201 -8.83 9.68 3.84
C THR A 201 -9.12 8.62 2.78
N MET A 202 -9.33 7.37 3.19
CA MET A 202 -9.47 6.25 2.25
C MET A 202 -10.36 5.14 2.81
N SER A 203 -11.06 4.45 1.91
CA SER A 203 -11.66 3.16 2.26
C SER A 203 -10.57 2.10 2.34
N SER A 204 -10.57 1.29 3.40
CA SER A 204 -9.48 0.35 3.65
C SER A 204 -9.97 -0.85 4.47
N TYR A 205 -9.01 -1.64 4.93
CA TYR A 205 -9.17 -2.96 5.55
C TYR A 205 -8.24 -3.03 6.76
N ALA A 206 -8.54 -3.92 7.71
CA ALA A 206 -7.66 -4.15 8.84
C ALA A 206 -6.26 -4.60 8.39
N GLY A 207 -5.20 -4.01 8.97
CA GLY A 207 -3.80 -4.32 8.66
C GLY A 207 -3.28 -3.80 7.32
N LYS A 208 -4.15 -3.26 6.45
CA LYS A 208 -3.72 -2.70 5.16
C LYS A 208 -3.42 -1.21 5.28
N LEU A 209 -2.16 -0.80 5.10
CA LEU A 209 -1.75 0.61 5.20
C LEU A 209 -2.17 1.47 3.98
N VAL A 210 -2.87 0.87 3.02
CA VAL A 210 -3.42 1.51 1.82
C VAL A 210 -4.89 1.15 1.62
N SER A 211 -5.55 1.82 0.69
CA SER A 211 -6.77 1.30 0.08
C SER A 211 -6.44 0.07 -0.75
N LEU A 212 -7.30 -0.95 -0.70
CA LEU A 212 -7.35 -2.00 -1.73
C LEU A 212 -8.34 -1.63 -2.83
N ASP A 213 -9.32 -0.79 -2.49
CA ASP A 213 -10.34 -0.28 -3.40
C ASP A 213 -9.81 0.86 -4.27
N ASP A 214 -8.60 1.34 -3.95
CA ASP A 214 -7.97 2.51 -4.53
C ASP A 214 -8.74 3.84 -4.47
N PHE A 215 -9.66 4.06 -3.53
CA PHE A 215 -10.36 5.34 -3.36
C PHE A 215 -9.76 6.21 -2.25
N TYR A 216 -9.24 7.38 -2.63
CA TYR A 216 -8.52 8.31 -1.75
C TYR A 216 -8.98 9.75 -1.92
N LEU A 217 -9.10 10.46 -0.80
CA LEU A 217 -9.19 11.92 -0.73
C LEU A 217 -7.93 12.44 -0.04
N THR A 218 -7.25 13.42 -0.63
CA THR A 218 -5.99 13.94 -0.08
C THR A 218 -6.03 15.45 0.16
N SER A 219 -5.24 15.93 1.13
CA SER A 219 -5.06 17.37 1.41
C SER A 219 -4.43 18.14 0.25
N ALA A 220 -3.87 17.45 -0.76
CA ALA A 220 -3.39 18.06 -1.98
C ALA A 220 -4.53 18.50 -2.94
N GLY A 221 -5.80 18.32 -2.53
CA GLY A 221 -6.97 18.62 -3.35
C GLY A 221 -7.21 17.59 -4.46
N LEU A 222 -6.66 16.38 -4.31
CA LEU A 222 -6.81 15.30 -5.27
C LEU A 222 -7.73 14.21 -4.74
N VAL A 223 -8.59 13.71 -5.62
CA VAL A 223 -9.28 12.43 -5.46
C VAL A 223 -8.63 11.44 -6.40
N LYS A 224 -8.19 10.30 -5.87
CA LYS A 224 -7.63 9.21 -6.68
C LYS A 224 -8.49 7.96 -6.53
N SER A 225 -8.82 7.38 -7.67
CA SER A 225 -9.60 6.14 -7.82
C SER A 225 -8.97 5.29 -8.92
N GLN A 226 -8.94 3.97 -8.75
CA GLN A 226 -8.50 3.04 -9.79
C GLN A 226 -9.46 1.87 -9.92
N SER A 227 -9.72 1.44 -11.15
CA SER A 227 -10.33 0.15 -11.46
C SER A 227 -9.28 -0.76 -12.09
N THR A 228 -9.13 -1.98 -11.59
CA THR A 228 -8.17 -2.96 -12.14
C THR A 228 -8.63 -3.44 -13.52
N SER A 229 -7.86 -3.15 -14.56
CA SER A 229 -8.00 -3.80 -15.86
C SER A 229 -7.15 -5.08 -15.89
N LEU A 230 -7.77 -6.26 -15.97
CA LEU A 230 -7.04 -7.52 -16.10
C LEU A 230 -6.33 -7.58 -17.46
N ARG A 231 -5.00 -7.75 -17.47
CA ARG A 231 -4.22 -8.04 -18.68
C ARG A 231 -3.97 -9.54 -18.77
N HIS A 232 -4.60 -10.20 -19.75
CA HIS A 232 -4.24 -11.56 -20.16
C HIS A 232 -3.04 -11.48 -21.12
N SER A 233 -1.81 -11.56 -20.61
CA SER A 233 -0.62 -11.79 -21.45
C SER A 233 0.22 -12.93 -20.89
N SER A 234 0.29 -14.05 -21.63
CA SER A 234 1.04 -15.25 -21.31
C SER A 234 2.55 -15.11 -21.58
N SER A 235 3.22 -14.14 -20.94
CA SER A 235 4.66 -13.90 -21.17
C SER A 235 5.49 -14.08 -19.89
N SER A 236 6.49 -14.95 -19.98
CA SER A 236 7.50 -15.26 -18.95
C SER A 236 8.40 -14.08 -18.54
N ASN A 237 8.27 -12.91 -19.16
CA ASN A 237 9.08 -11.71 -18.88
C ASN A 237 8.50 -10.79 -17.79
N MET A 238 7.31 -11.09 -17.25
CA MET A 238 6.66 -10.26 -16.23
C MET A 238 7.35 -10.39 -14.86
N ALA A 239 7.77 -11.60 -14.50
CA ALA A 239 8.42 -11.88 -13.22
C ALA A 239 9.78 -11.16 -13.06
N SER A 240 10.57 -11.01 -14.14
CA SER A 240 11.85 -10.29 -14.07
C SER A 240 11.67 -8.77 -13.94
N SER A 241 10.59 -8.22 -14.50
CA SER A 241 10.26 -6.79 -14.41
C SER A 241 9.76 -6.41 -13.02
N CYS A 242 9.00 -7.30 -12.35
CA CYS A 242 8.57 -7.12 -10.97
C CYS A 242 9.71 -7.29 -9.94
N LEU A 243 10.79 -8.01 -10.29
CA LEU A 243 11.91 -8.27 -9.38
C LEU A 243 12.68 -7.00 -8.99
N TYR A 244 12.66 -5.97 -9.85
CA TYR A 244 13.41 -4.71 -9.70
C TYR A 244 12.54 -3.49 -9.39
N THR A 245 11.25 -3.69 -9.08
CA THR A 245 10.32 -2.63 -8.68
C THR A 245 9.93 -2.82 -7.21
N CYS A 246 9.83 -1.74 -6.41
CA CYS A 246 9.18 -1.86 -5.10
C CYS A 246 7.75 -2.36 -5.35
N VAL A 247 7.29 -3.28 -4.52
CA VAL A 247 5.96 -3.90 -4.67
C VAL A 247 4.88 -2.84 -4.89
N GLY A 248 3.82 -3.13 -5.67
CA GLY A 248 2.83 -2.15 -6.14
C GLY A 248 2.25 -1.27 -5.02
N PHE A 249 2.09 -1.85 -3.83
CA PHE A 249 1.80 -1.15 -2.58
C PHE A 249 2.64 0.13 -2.35
N CYS A 250 3.97 0.02 -2.43
CA CYS A 250 4.89 1.14 -2.25
C CYS A 250 4.56 2.26 -3.23
N SER A 251 4.39 1.90 -4.51
CA SER A 251 4.18 2.86 -5.61
C SER A 251 2.84 3.59 -5.47
N LEU A 252 1.81 2.92 -4.96
CA LEU A 252 0.49 3.49 -4.79
C LEU A 252 0.46 4.56 -3.68
N VAL A 253 1.06 4.28 -2.52
CA VAL A 253 1.23 5.23 -1.41
C VAL A 253 1.96 6.47 -1.89
N LEU A 254 3.10 6.27 -2.55
CA LEU A 254 3.95 7.35 -3.06
C LEU A 254 3.16 8.29 -3.97
N ARG A 255 2.41 7.72 -4.92
CA ARG A 255 1.58 8.51 -5.84
C ARG A 255 0.49 9.31 -5.10
N ASN A 256 -0.06 8.79 -4.00
CA ASN A 256 -1.10 9.49 -3.23
C ASN A 256 -0.53 10.64 -2.37
N GLN A 257 0.71 10.48 -1.90
CA GLN A 257 1.37 11.44 -1.02
C GLN A 257 2.00 12.60 -1.82
N ILE A 258 2.70 12.31 -2.93
CA ILE A 258 3.55 13.28 -3.64
C ILE A 258 2.79 14.20 -4.59
N GLN A 259 1.67 13.76 -5.17
CA GLN A 259 1.12 14.40 -6.38
C GLN A 259 0.52 15.78 -6.10
N ILE A 260 1.21 16.85 -6.51
CA ILE A 260 0.68 18.20 -6.76
C ILE A 260 0.62 18.35 -8.27
N HIS A 261 -0.50 18.81 -8.82
CA HIS A 261 -0.71 19.20 -10.23
C HIS A 261 0.47 18.97 -11.20
N CYS A 262 0.44 17.86 -11.95
CA CYS A 262 1.09 17.83 -13.26
C CYS A 262 0.19 18.58 -14.24
N SER A 263 0.43 19.88 -14.43
CA SER A 263 -0.03 20.59 -15.62
C SER A 263 0.52 19.84 -16.83
N THR A 264 -0.36 19.26 -17.64
CA THR A 264 -0.03 18.56 -18.87
C THR A 264 0.62 19.52 -19.86
N SER A 265 1.95 19.50 -19.93
CA SER A 265 2.69 19.96 -21.10
C SER A 265 3.13 18.72 -21.88
N SER A 266 2.43 18.53 -23.00
CA SER A 266 2.64 17.58 -24.08
C SER A 266 4.08 17.09 -24.25
N PHE A 267 4.28 15.78 -24.16
CA PHE A 267 5.28 15.08 -24.98
C PHE A 267 4.58 13.91 -25.68
N LEU A 268 3.93 14.25 -26.79
CA LEU A 268 3.79 13.35 -27.93
C LEU A 268 5.21 13.06 -28.44
N VAL A 269 5.65 11.82 -28.36
CA VAL A 269 6.67 11.31 -29.28
C VAL A 269 5.95 10.33 -30.18
N SER A 270 5.58 10.82 -31.35
CA SER A 270 5.13 10.07 -32.50
C SER A 270 6.30 9.34 -33.15
N SER A 271 6.01 8.12 -33.65
CA SER A 271 6.68 7.34 -34.71
C SER A 271 8.17 7.05 -34.58
#